data_AF-A0A967JZK9-F1
#
_entry.id   AF-A0A967JZK9-F1
#
_cell.length_a   1.000
_cell.length_b   1.000
_cell.length_c   1.000
_cell.angle_alpha   90.00
_cell.angle_beta   90.00
_cell.angle_gamma   90.00
#
_symmetry.space_group_name_H-M   'P 1'
#
loop_
_entity.id
_entity.type
_entity.pdbx_description
1 polymer ?
#
loop_
_entity_poly.entity_id
_entity_poly.type
_entity_poly.pdbx_seq_one_letter_code
_entity_poly.pdbx_strand_id
1 'polypeptide(L)'
;MHYFEDFSGLKLANSCVTIGSYDGIHLGHQKIINALTEYSKNEKIPSVVVTFYPNPKVFFRHIDGAYYLTAPEYKAVLLEEMGVDYVITHPFNQDVANLRAVEFIDRIHDQIHFSKMFIGHD
;
A
#
# COMPACT_ATOMS: atom_id res chain seq x y z
N MET A 1 14.69 0.19 0.99
CA MET A 1 13.30 0.43 0.54
C MET A 1 13.19 1.84 -0.02
N HIS A 2 12.26 2.06 -0.94
CA HIS A 2 11.91 3.38 -1.46
C HIS A 2 10.51 3.79 -0.99
N TYR A 3 10.42 4.98 -0.41
CA TYR A 3 9.17 5.56 0.10
C TYR A 3 8.66 6.67 -0.82
N PHE A 4 7.37 6.65 -1.13
CA PHE A 4 6.70 7.65 -1.96
C PHE A 4 5.37 8.09 -1.33
N GLU A 5 5.01 9.36 -1.51
CA GLU A 5 3.71 9.90 -1.08
C GLU A 5 2.65 9.79 -2.18
N ASP A 6 3.04 9.45 -3.40
CA ASP A 6 2.14 9.15 -4.51
C ASP A 6 2.84 8.24 -5.53
N PHE A 7 2.23 8.04 -6.69
CA PHE A 7 2.82 7.24 -7.76
C PHE A 7 3.81 8.02 -8.64
N SER A 8 4.01 9.31 -8.40
CA SER A 8 4.84 10.16 -9.25
C SER A 8 6.31 9.74 -9.16
N GLY A 9 6.97 9.68 -10.32
CA GLY A 9 8.39 9.31 -10.40
C GLY A 9 8.69 7.82 -10.23
N LEU A 10 7.72 6.97 -9.87
CA LEU A 10 7.89 5.53 -9.83
C LEU A 10 7.39 4.89 -11.12
N LYS A 11 8.28 4.23 -11.86
CA LYS A 11 7.94 3.39 -13.00
C LYS A 11 8.61 2.05 -12.87
N LEU A 12 7.79 1.01 -12.77
CA LEU A 12 8.24 -0.38 -12.71
C LEU A 12 7.68 -1.12 -13.93
N ALA A 13 8.49 -2.03 -14.48
CA ALA A 13 8.10 -2.84 -15.64
C ALA A 13 7.22 -4.03 -15.25
N ASN A 14 7.35 -4.50 -14.00
CA ASN A 14 6.53 -5.52 -13.38
C ASN A 14 6.70 -5.43 -11.85
N SER A 15 5.74 -5.95 -11.09
CA SER A 15 5.74 -5.97 -9.61
C SER A 15 4.67 -6.92 -9.07
N CYS A 16 4.74 -7.22 -7.77
CA CYS A 16 3.59 -7.68 -7.01
C CYS A 16 3.15 -6.60 -6.04
N VAL A 17 1.84 -6.52 -5.78
CA VAL A 17 1.27 -5.42 -4.98
C VAL A 17 0.32 -5.92 -3.91
N THR A 18 0.23 -5.18 -2.81
CA THR A 18 -0.85 -5.28 -1.83
C THR A 18 -1.36 -3.89 -1.48
N ILE A 19 -2.66 -3.76 -1.21
CA ILE A 19 -3.33 -2.48 -0.96
C ILE A 19 -4.06 -2.58 0.38
N GLY A 20 -3.85 -1.61 1.27
CA GLY A 20 -4.50 -1.63 2.58
C GLY A 20 -4.13 -0.47 3.48
N SER A 21 -4.89 -0.32 4.57
CA SER A 21 -4.61 0.75 5.54
C SER A 21 -3.35 0.47 6.39
N TYR A 22 -3.05 -0.82 6.63
CA TYR A 22 -1.87 -1.31 7.39
C TYR A 22 -1.60 -0.57 8.70
N ASP A 23 -2.60 0.03 9.33
CA ASP A 23 -2.42 0.71 10.60
C ASP A 23 -2.10 -0.32 11.70
N GLY A 24 -1.02 -0.09 12.44
CA GLY A 24 -0.55 -0.99 13.49
C GLY A 24 0.10 -2.30 13.00
N ILE A 25 0.09 -2.61 11.70
CA ILE A 25 0.72 -3.80 11.08
C ILE A 25 0.56 -5.08 11.95
N HIS A 26 -0.68 -5.37 12.36
CA HIS A 26 -0.98 -6.53 13.20
C HIS A 26 -0.74 -7.87 12.45
N LEU A 27 -0.84 -9.00 13.16
CA LEU A 27 -0.54 -10.34 12.61
C LEU A 27 -1.26 -10.66 11.27
N GLY A 28 -2.50 -10.19 11.09
CA GLY A 28 -3.21 -10.31 9.80
C GLY A 28 -2.47 -9.62 8.63
N HIS A 29 -2.13 -8.34 8.79
CA HIS A 29 -1.30 -7.59 7.85
C HIS A 29 0.03 -8.30 7.59
N GLN A 30 0.69 -8.77 8.66
CA GLN A 30 1.99 -9.41 8.53
C GLN A 30 1.95 -10.66 7.65
N LYS A 31 0.88 -11.46 7.74
CA LYS A 31 0.68 -12.63 6.86
C LYS A 31 0.63 -12.22 5.38
N ILE A 32 -0.09 -11.14 5.05
CA ILE A 32 -0.22 -10.66 3.67
C ILE A 32 1.12 -10.11 3.17
N ILE A 33 1.80 -9.31 3.98
CA ILE A 33 3.10 -8.69 3.64
C ILE A 33 4.17 -9.78 3.47
N ASN A 34 4.21 -10.78 4.35
CA ASN A 34 5.15 -11.90 4.21
C ASN A 34 4.89 -12.70 2.92
N ALA A 35 3.63 -12.98 2.57
CA ALA A 35 3.30 -13.66 1.33
C ALA A 35 3.70 -12.83 0.09
N LEU A 36 3.51 -11.52 0.14
CA LEU A 36 3.94 -10.58 -0.90
C LEU A 36 5.46 -10.63 -1.09
N THR A 37 6.25 -10.50 -0.01
CA THR A 37 7.71 -10.41 -0.09
C THR A 37 8.35 -11.77 -0.41
N GLU A 38 7.74 -12.88 0.01
CA GLU A 38 8.13 -14.22 -0.41
C GLU A 38 7.91 -14.41 -1.93
N TYR A 39 6.76 -14.02 -2.45
CA TYR A 39 6.47 -14.10 -3.89
C TYR A 39 7.41 -13.20 -4.70
N SER A 40 7.63 -11.97 -4.25
CA SER A 40 8.57 -11.02 -4.86
C SER A 40 9.96 -11.64 -5.02
N LYS A 41 10.50 -12.26 -3.96
CA LYS A 41 11.81 -12.91 -3.98
C LYS A 41 11.86 -14.09 -4.95
N ASN A 42 10.82 -14.92 -4.97
CA ASN A 42 10.75 -16.10 -5.84
C ASN A 42 10.67 -15.72 -7.33
N GLU A 43 9.85 -14.73 -7.66
CA GLU A 43 9.63 -14.27 -9.04
C GLU A 43 10.66 -13.22 -9.49
N LYS A 44 11.51 -12.74 -8.57
CA LYS A 44 12.50 -11.68 -8.82
C LYS A 44 11.87 -10.40 -9.38
N ILE A 45 10.70 -10.04 -8.85
CA ILE A 45 10.01 -8.79 -9.18
C ILE A 45 9.81 -7.96 -7.91
N PRO A 46 9.79 -6.62 -7.98
CA PRO A 46 9.57 -5.75 -6.83
C PRO A 46 8.27 -6.03 -6.08
N SER A 47 8.33 -5.94 -4.76
CA SER A 47 7.17 -5.87 -3.87
C SER A 47 6.74 -4.43 -3.61
N VAL A 48 5.45 -4.14 -3.77
CA VAL A 48 4.88 -2.82 -3.56
C VAL A 48 3.74 -2.87 -2.54
N VAL A 49 3.82 -2.04 -1.52
CA VAL A 49 2.71 -1.79 -0.58
C VAL A 49 2.12 -0.43 -0.90
N VAL A 50 0.84 -0.41 -1.27
CA VAL A 50 0.06 0.83 -1.38
C VAL A 50 -0.77 0.98 -0.11
N THR A 51 -0.54 2.07 0.60
CA THR A 51 -1.29 2.47 1.78
C THR A 51 -1.80 3.90 1.64
N PHE A 52 -2.51 4.38 2.65
CA PHE A 52 -3.26 5.62 2.56
C PHE A 52 -3.05 6.50 3.78
N TYR A 53 -2.91 7.80 3.54
CA TYR A 53 -3.00 8.81 4.58
C TYR A 53 -3.83 10.01 4.11
N PRO A 54 -4.86 10.47 4.86
CA PRO A 54 -5.43 9.79 6.03
C PRO A 54 -5.97 8.39 5.69
N ASN A 55 -6.18 7.54 6.70
CA ASN A 55 -6.85 6.25 6.50
C ASN A 55 -8.25 6.50 5.90
N PRO A 56 -8.72 5.72 4.90
CA PRO A 56 -10.06 5.89 4.32
C PRO A 56 -11.17 5.95 5.36
N LYS A 57 -11.07 5.16 6.43
CA LYS A 57 -12.02 5.18 7.55
C LYS A 57 -12.02 6.51 8.31
N VAL A 58 -10.88 7.16 8.45
CA VAL A 58 -10.75 8.50 9.07
C VAL A 58 -11.39 9.55 8.16
N PHE A 59 -11.10 9.49 6.86
CA PHE A 59 -11.68 10.38 5.85
C PHE A 59 -13.22 10.28 5.82
N PHE A 60 -13.76 9.08 5.60
CA PHE A 60 -15.21 8.86 5.47
C PHE A 60 -16.00 9.16 6.75
N ARG A 61 -15.37 9.03 7.92
CA ARG A 61 -16.04 9.28 9.21
C ARG A 61 -15.78 10.68 9.76
N HIS A 62 -15.01 11.52 9.05
CA HIS A 62 -14.63 12.87 9.48
C HIS A 62 -14.08 12.89 10.92
N ILE A 63 -13.15 11.97 11.21
CA ILE A 63 -12.57 11.85 12.56
C ILE A 63 -11.45 12.88 12.74
N ASP A 64 -11.76 13.98 13.43
CA ASP A 64 -10.76 14.96 13.85
C ASP A 64 -9.82 14.37 14.91
N GLY A 65 -8.51 14.61 14.77
CA GLY A 65 -7.51 14.11 15.73
C GLY A 65 -7.44 12.58 15.81
N ALA A 66 -7.70 11.88 14.69
CA ALA A 66 -7.66 10.43 14.64
C ALA A 66 -6.36 9.85 15.24
N TYR A 67 -6.52 8.89 16.14
CA TYR A 67 -5.41 8.15 16.71
C TYR A 67 -4.97 7.05 15.74
N TYR A 68 -3.74 7.14 15.25
CA TYR A 68 -3.09 6.12 14.44
C TYR A 68 -2.21 5.26 15.34
N LEU A 69 -2.29 3.93 15.20
CA LEU A 69 -1.39 3.01 15.91
C LEU A 69 0.05 3.19 15.42
N THR A 70 0.21 3.57 14.15
CA THR A 70 1.52 3.80 13.51
C THR A 70 1.47 5.05 12.64
N ALA A 71 2.39 5.99 12.89
CA ALA A 71 2.59 7.14 11.99
C ALA A 71 3.01 6.66 10.59
N PRO A 72 2.66 7.36 9.50
CA PRO A 72 2.97 6.94 8.13
C PRO A 72 4.44 6.61 7.88
N GLU A 73 5.35 7.45 8.37
CA GLU A 73 6.80 7.28 8.20
C GLU A 73 7.30 6.06 8.97
N TYR A 74 6.80 5.86 10.19
CA TYR A 74 7.15 4.69 10.99
C TYR A 74 6.56 3.39 10.41
N LYS A 75 5.35 3.44 9.85
CA LYS A 75 4.76 2.33 9.11
C LYS A 75 5.63 1.94 7.91
N ALA A 76 6.16 2.92 7.17
CA ALA A 76 7.08 2.64 6.07
C ALA A 76 8.34 1.90 6.56
N VAL A 77 8.96 2.36 7.65
CA VAL A 77 10.13 1.68 8.27
C VAL A 77 9.80 0.23 8.62
N LEU A 78 8.67 -0.03 9.29
CA LEU A 78 8.26 -1.39 9.63
C LEU A 78 8.04 -2.26 8.38
N LEU A 79 7.47 -1.71 7.31
CA LEU A 79 7.29 -2.44 6.04
C LEU A 79 8.64 -2.76 5.37
N GLU A 80 9.62 -1.86 5.44
CA GLU A 80 11.00 -2.14 4.98
C GLU A 80 11.64 -3.27 5.77
N GLU A 81 11.50 -3.29 7.09
CA GLU A 81 12.02 -4.36 7.94
C GLU A 81 11.40 -5.73 7.58
N MET A 82 10.18 -5.75 7.06
CA MET A 82 9.51 -6.93 6.54
C MET A 82 9.94 -7.34 5.11
N GLY A 83 10.82 -6.55 4.49
CA GLY A 83 11.41 -6.83 3.18
C GLY A 83 10.60 -6.28 2.00
N VAL A 84 9.78 -5.25 2.22
CA VAL A 84 9.07 -4.54 1.14
C VAL A 84 10.02 -3.61 0.40
N ASP A 85 10.01 -3.66 -0.93
CA ASP A 85 10.89 -2.84 -1.77
C ASP A 85 10.38 -1.39 -1.89
N TYR A 86 9.08 -1.22 -2.11
CA TYR A 86 8.42 0.06 -2.34
C TYR A 86 7.20 0.25 -1.44
N VAL A 87 7.14 1.39 -0.74
CA VAL A 87 5.97 1.80 0.03
C VAL A 87 5.43 3.10 -0.55
N ILE A 88 4.15 3.10 -0.90
CA ILE A 88 3.43 4.26 -1.43
C ILE A 88 2.34 4.63 -0.44
N THR A 89 2.49 5.75 0.29
CA THR A 89 1.43 6.31 1.14
C THR A 89 0.63 7.32 0.33
N HIS A 90 -0.32 6.83 -0.46
CA HIS A 90 -1.11 7.68 -1.34
C HIS A 90 -2.09 8.56 -0.54
N PRO A 91 -2.25 9.87 -0.87
CA PRO A 91 -3.23 10.72 -0.22
C PRO A 91 -4.64 10.19 -0.47
N PHE A 92 -5.40 9.93 0.60
CA PHE A 92 -6.81 9.59 0.47
C PHE A 92 -7.65 10.85 0.59
N ASN A 93 -8.25 11.28 -0.52
CA ASN A 93 -9.04 12.50 -0.63
C ASN A 93 -10.35 12.23 -1.40
N GLN A 94 -11.12 13.29 -1.65
CA GLN A 94 -12.40 13.18 -2.34
C GLN A 94 -12.26 12.61 -3.76
N ASP A 95 -11.17 12.93 -4.47
CA ASP A 95 -10.94 12.44 -5.83
C ASP A 95 -10.75 10.93 -5.83
N VAL A 96 -9.94 10.41 -4.91
CA VAL A 96 -9.74 8.96 -4.74
C VAL A 96 -11.02 8.28 -4.26
N ALA A 97 -11.74 8.89 -3.31
CA ALA A 97 -13.00 8.36 -2.78
C ALA A 97 -14.12 8.26 -3.84
N ASN A 98 -14.07 9.08 -4.90
CA ASN A 98 -15.03 9.07 -5.99
C ASN A 98 -14.67 8.06 -7.10
N LEU A 99 -13.48 7.45 -7.07
CA LEU A 99 -13.10 6.46 -8.07
C LEU A 99 -13.85 5.15 -7.86
N ARG A 100 -14.25 4.52 -8.97
CA ARG A 100 -14.62 3.11 -8.92
C ARG A 100 -13.36 2.30 -8.64
N ALA A 101 -13.52 1.16 -7.95
CA ALA A 101 -12.40 0.28 -7.64
C ALA A 101 -11.58 -0.10 -8.89
N VAL A 102 -12.25 -0.40 -10.01
CA VAL A 102 -11.56 -0.71 -11.28
C VAL A 102 -10.68 0.44 -11.77
N GLU A 103 -11.17 1.68 -11.70
CA GLU A 103 -10.42 2.87 -12.15
C GLU A 103 -9.21 3.11 -11.25
N PHE A 104 -9.34 2.85 -9.95
CA PHE A 104 -8.23 2.95 -9.04
C PHE A 104 -7.18 1.87 -9.30
N ILE A 105 -7.60 0.63 -9.53
CA ILE A 105 -6.69 -0.46 -9.88
C ILE A 105 -5.97 -0.21 -11.21
N ASP A 106 -6.69 0.26 -12.23
CA ASP A 106 -6.11 0.60 -13.54
C ASP A 106 -5.04 1.68 -13.39
N ARG A 107 -5.31 2.73 -12.60
CA ARG A 107 -4.32 3.79 -12.30
C ARG A 107 -3.08 3.25 -11.61
N ILE A 108 -3.22 2.32 -10.67
CA ILE A 108 -2.06 1.69 -10.02
C ILE A 108 -1.28 0.90 -11.08
N HIS A 109 -1.97 0.07 -11.86
CA HIS A 109 -1.35 -0.77 -12.88
C HIS A 109 -0.56 0.05 -13.91
N ASP A 110 -1.10 1.17 -14.37
CA ASP A 110 -0.45 2.05 -15.34
C ASP A 110 0.88 2.66 -14.84
N GLN A 111 1.04 2.82 -13.53
CA GLN A 111 2.25 3.40 -12.93
C GLN A 111 3.30 2.35 -12.62
N ILE A 112 2.89 1.26 -11.95
CA ILE A 112 3.84 0.28 -11.40
C ILE A 112 3.83 -1.09 -12.09
N HIS A 113 2.90 -1.35 -13.02
CA HIS A 113 2.67 -2.65 -13.67
C HIS A 113 2.77 -3.84 -12.70
N PHE A 114 1.67 -4.50 -12.36
CA PHE A 114 1.73 -5.64 -11.45
C PHE A 114 1.14 -6.91 -12.07
N SER A 115 1.83 -8.03 -11.87
CA SER A 115 1.36 -9.35 -12.32
C SER A 115 0.59 -10.11 -11.24
N LYS A 116 0.70 -9.68 -9.97
CA LYS A 116 0.04 -10.33 -8.84
C LYS A 116 -0.37 -9.32 -7.78
N MET A 117 -1.59 -9.48 -7.27
CA MET A 117 -2.11 -8.72 -6.14
C MET A 117 -2.42 -9.64 -4.96
N PHE A 118 -2.04 -9.22 -3.75
CA PHE A 118 -2.32 -9.89 -2.49
C PHE A 118 -3.33 -9.06 -1.70
N ILE A 119 -4.46 -9.66 -1.32
CA ILE A 119 -5.54 -9.00 -0.60
C ILE A 119 -5.92 -9.85 0.61
N GLY A 120 -6.16 -9.21 1.75
CA GLY A 120 -6.68 -9.87 2.95
C GLY A 120 -8.15 -10.23 2.79
N HIS A 121 -8.59 -11.29 3.47
CA HIS A 121 -10.01 -11.59 3.59
C HIS A 121 -10.57 -10.87 4.83
N ASP A 122 -11.69 -10.18 4.64
CA ASP A 122 -12.50 -9.61 5.73
C ASP A 122 -13.37 -10.69 6.39
#